data_AF-A0A401RHM3-F1
#
_entry.id   AF-A0A401RHM3-F1
#
_cell.length_a   1.000
_cell.length_b   1.000
_cell.length_c   1.000
_cell.angle_alpha   90.00
_cell.angle_beta   90.00
_cell.angle_gamma   90.00
#
_symmetry.space_group_name_H-M   'P 1'
#
loop_
_entity.id
_entity.type
_entity.pdbx_description
1 polymer ?
#
loop_
_entity_poly.entity_id
_entity_poly.type
_entity_poly.pdbx_seq_one_letter_code
_entity_poly.pdbx_strand_id
1 'polypeptide(L)'
;MLTVVGGMSGHNGYCAVGGMSGRDGYYIVGGMSGRDGYCTVGGMSGRDGYCTVGGMLGGDGYSNMGRITGRDGYFTVGSMSGRDGYCRVGGMSCRDDNCTVGGMSSRDAYCTVGRVSGRDGYCAVGGMSNHDGYCTVGHVLGRDGYYAVGGMSGRVSYCAVGGIWVHDGYSTVGVCQAMTVTVEWEGCQTVTVTVQWEVCRDVMVTV
;
A
#
# COMPACT_ATOMS: atom_id res chain seq x y z
N MET A 1 6.39 -15.95 -38.11
CA MET A 1 7.27 -14.98 -38.82
C MET A 1 8.33 -14.48 -37.84
N LEU A 2 9.55 -14.18 -38.29
CA LEU A 2 10.62 -13.64 -37.45
C LEU A 2 11.19 -12.37 -38.11
N THR A 3 11.35 -11.29 -37.33
CA THR A 3 11.79 -9.99 -37.84
C THR A 3 12.82 -9.37 -36.89
N VAL A 4 13.94 -8.91 -37.44
CA VAL A 4 15.04 -8.34 -36.62
C VAL A 4 14.73 -6.90 -36.22
N VAL A 5 14.27 -6.07 -37.17
CA VAL A 5 13.79 -4.71 -36.91
C VAL A 5 12.51 -4.47 -37.71
N GLY A 6 11.44 -4.00 -37.08
CA GLY A 6 10.23 -3.55 -37.80
C GLY A 6 8.90 -3.70 -37.03
N GLY A 7 7.81 -3.23 -37.65
CA GLY A 7 6.45 -3.47 -37.19
C GLY A 7 5.88 -4.76 -37.78
N MET A 8 5.24 -5.59 -36.96
CA MET A 8 4.59 -6.84 -37.38
C MET A 8 3.11 -6.87 -37.02
N SER A 9 2.30 -7.52 -37.86
CA SER A 9 0.92 -7.87 -37.52
C SER A 9 0.62 -9.32 -37.91
N GLY A 10 -0.12 -10.05 -37.07
CA GLY A 10 -0.47 -11.46 -37.31
C GLY A 10 -0.78 -12.25 -36.04
N HIS A 11 -0.97 -13.56 -36.17
CA HIS A 11 -1.30 -14.42 -35.03
C HIS A 11 -0.10 -14.72 -34.13
N ASN A 12 1.02 -15.21 -34.70
CA ASN A 12 2.20 -15.66 -33.96
C ASN A 12 3.49 -15.07 -34.57
N GLY A 13 4.33 -14.41 -33.76
CA GLY A 13 5.56 -13.76 -34.24
C GLY A 13 6.69 -13.67 -33.21
N TYR A 14 7.90 -13.48 -33.74
CA TYR A 14 9.11 -13.15 -32.99
C TYR A 14 9.72 -11.85 -33.53
N CYS A 15 9.86 -10.83 -32.69
CA CYS A 15 10.47 -9.54 -33.07
C CYS A 15 11.66 -9.20 -32.16
N ALA A 16 12.86 -8.98 -32.71
CA ALA A 16 13.98 -8.57 -31.88
C ALA A 16 13.85 -7.10 -31.45
N VAL A 17 13.57 -6.18 -32.39
CA VAL A 17 13.35 -4.75 -32.10
C VAL A 17 12.15 -4.21 -32.88
N GLY A 18 11.07 -3.81 -32.19
CA GLY A 18 9.95 -3.15 -32.85
C GLY A 18 8.59 -3.28 -32.18
N GLY A 19 7.53 -3.08 -32.97
CA GLY A 19 6.15 -3.13 -32.54
C GLY A 19 5.43 -4.38 -33.07
N MET A 20 4.63 -5.03 -32.24
CA MET A 20 3.85 -6.22 -32.63
C MET A 20 2.36 -6.05 -32.32
N SER A 21 1.51 -6.20 -33.34
CA SER A 21 0.04 -6.14 -33.22
C SER A 21 -0.56 -7.52 -33.53
N GLY A 22 -1.00 -8.29 -32.53
CA GLY A 22 -1.33 -9.69 -32.77
C GLY A 22 -2.16 -10.40 -31.72
N ARG A 23 -2.17 -11.74 -31.74
CA ARG A 23 -2.65 -12.51 -30.59
C ARG A 23 -1.50 -12.85 -29.66
N ASP A 24 -0.52 -13.60 -30.17
CA ASP A 24 0.51 -14.27 -29.39
C ASP A 24 1.91 -13.84 -29.87
N GLY A 25 2.84 -13.51 -28.97
CA GLY A 25 4.15 -13.03 -29.41
C GLY A 25 5.27 -13.01 -28.37
N TYR A 26 6.50 -13.05 -28.88
CA TYR A 26 7.74 -12.88 -28.11
C TYR A 26 8.54 -11.72 -28.73
N TYR A 27 8.95 -10.76 -27.90
CA TYR A 27 9.80 -9.66 -28.36
C TYR A 27 10.83 -9.21 -27.33
N ILE A 28 12.00 -8.81 -27.83
CA ILE A 28 13.14 -8.45 -26.97
C ILE A 28 13.08 -6.97 -26.61
N VAL A 29 12.91 -6.07 -27.59
CA VAL A 29 12.84 -4.62 -27.37
C VAL A 29 11.66 -3.99 -28.13
N GLY A 30 10.80 -3.23 -27.46
CA GLY A 30 9.79 -2.37 -28.12
C GLY A 30 8.40 -2.42 -27.49
N GLY A 31 7.37 -2.90 -28.20
CA GLY A 31 6.03 -2.99 -27.63
C GLY A 31 5.06 -3.95 -28.33
N MET A 32 4.13 -4.53 -27.55
CA MET A 32 3.04 -5.36 -28.05
C MET A 32 1.66 -4.73 -27.79
N SER A 33 0.77 -4.88 -28.76
CA SER A 33 -0.67 -4.66 -28.62
C SER A 33 -1.39 -5.93 -29.07
N GLY A 34 -1.94 -6.72 -28.14
CA GLY A 34 -2.47 -8.02 -28.50
C GLY A 34 -3.33 -8.69 -27.43
N ARG A 35 -3.28 -10.02 -27.36
CA ARG A 35 -3.84 -10.78 -26.25
C ARG A 35 -2.76 -11.14 -25.26
N ASP A 36 -1.85 -12.01 -25.68
CA ASP A 36 -1.00 -12.81 -24.80
C ASP A 36 0.47 -12.68 -25.26
N GLY A 37 1.45 -12.53 -24.36
CA GLY A 37 2.84 -12.41 -24.83
C GLY A 37 3.95 -12.25 -23.80
N TYR A 38 5.17 -12.19 -24.33
CA TYR A 38 6.42 -12.11 -23.58
C TYR A 38 7.31 -10.97 -24.09
N CYS A 39 7.68 -10.07 -23.18
CA CYS A 39 8.50 -8.90 -23.42
C CYS A 39 9.77 -8.95 -22.58
N THR A 40 10.96 -8.73 -23.17
CA THR A 40 12.16 -8.50 -22.35
C THR A 40 12.27 -7.04 -21.91
N VAL A 41 12.20 -6.08 -22.83
CA VAL A 41 12.24 -4.63 -22.54
C VAL A 41 11.19 -3.90 -23.36
N GLY A 42 10.21 -3.24 -22.73
CA GLY A 42 9.16 -2.55 -23.50
C GLY A 42 7.82 -2.35 -22.81
N GLY A 43 6.78 -2.08 -23.61
CA GLY A 43 5.40 -1.92 -23.14
C GLY A 43 4.45 -2.95 -23.76
N MET A 44 3.65 -3.63 -22.95
CA MET A 44 2.55 -4.49 -23.39
C MET A 44 1.20 -3.80 -23.19
N SER A 45 0.30 -3.91 -24.16
CA SER A 45 -1.13 -3.66 -23.98
C SER A 45 -1.92 -4.87 -24.47
N GLY A 46 -2.81 -5.41 -23.64
CA GLY A 46 -3.50 -6.65 -23.98
C GLY A 46 -4.32 -7.27 -22.85
N ARG A 47 -4.45 -8.59 -22.86
CA ARG A 47 -5.01 -9.35 -21.75
C ARG A 47 -3.88 -9.77 -20.83
N ASP A 48 -3.13 -10.80 -21.22
CA ASP A 48 -2.32 -11.57 -20.28
C ASP A 48 -0.83 -11.49 -20.71
N GLY A 49 0.13 -11.59 -19.78
CA GLY A 49 1.53 -11.64 -20.21
C GLY A 49 2.63 -11.45 -19.18
N TYR A 50 3.85 -11.42 -19.69
CA TYR A 50 5.09 -11.35 -18.91
C TYR A 50 6.04 -10.29 -19.48
N CYS A 51 6.46 -9.33 -18.65
CA CYS A 51 7.47 -8.33 -19.00
C CYS A 51 8.68 -8.42 -18.06
N THR A 52 9.91 -8.43 -18.57
CA THR A 52 11.10 -8.36 -17.70
C THR A 52 11.35 -6.92 -17.23
N VAL A 53 11.32 -5.93 -18.14
CA VAL A 53 11.50 -4.51 -17.83
C VAL A 53 10.54 -3.63 -18.64
N GLY A 54 9.57 -3.00 -17.99
CA GLY A 54 8.76 -1.92 -18.55
C GLY A 54 7.28 -1.89 -18.13
N GLY A 55 6.38 -1.71 -19.09
CA GLY A 55 4.98 -1.37 -18.83
C GLY A 55 3.98 -2.45 -19.23
N MET A 56 2.88 -2.58 -18.49
CA MET A 56 1.72 -3.40 -18.88
C MET A 56 0.40 -2.63 -18.73
N LEU A 57 -0.49 -2.75 -19.72
CA LEU A 57 -1.80 -2.08 -19.78
C LEU A 57 -2.89 -3.09 -20.16
N GLY A 58 -3.82 -3.44 -19.25
CA GLY A 58 -5.05 -4.17 -19.60
C GLY A 58 -5.54 -5.21 -18.60
N GLY A 59 -5.26 -6.49 -18.86
CA GLY A 59 -5.70 -7.62 -18.04
C GLY A 59 -4.73 -7.96 -16.91
N ASP A 60 -4.18 -9.18 -16.96
CA ASP A 60 -3.57 -9.86 -15.82
C ASP A 60 -2.06 -10.09 -16.10
N GLY A 61 -1.18 -9.45 -15.31
CA GLY A 61 0.21 -9.24 -15.72
C GLY A 61 1.29 -9.63 -14.71
N TYR A 62 2.39 -10.19 -15.21
CA TYR A 62 3.65 -10.35 -14.46
C TYR A 62 4.71 -9.37 -14.97
N SER A 63 5.32 -8.58 -14.08
CA SER A 63 6.46 -7.70 -14.43
C SER A 63 7.63 -7.82 -13.45
N ASN A 64 8.85 -8.09 -13.92
CA ASN A 64 10.00 -8.06 -13.01
C ASN A 64 10.37 -6.63 -12.58
N MET A 65 10.42 -5.68 -13.52
CA MET A 65 10.62 -4.27 -13.23
C MET A 65 9.66 -3.38 -14.03
N GLY A 66 8.99 -2.43 -13.39
CA GLY A 66 8.34 -1.30 -14.09
C GLY A 66 6.94 -0.93 -13.58
N ARG A 67 5.90 -0.93 -14.43
CA ARG A 67 4.55 -0.47 -14.06
C ARG A 67 3.42 -1.28 -14.70
N ILE A 68 2.44 -1.70 -13.89
CA ILE A 68 1.23 -2.40 -14.36
C ILE A 68 -0.02 -1.54 -14.12
N THR A 69 -0.85 -1.40 -15.14
CA THR A 69 -2.20 -0.82 -15.05
C THR A 69 -3.19 -1.82 -15.60
N GLY A 70 -3.97 -2.48 -14.76
CA GLY A 70 -4.81 -3.59 -15.22
C GLY A 70 -5.86 -4.03 -14.23
N ARG A 71 -6.19 -5.33 -14.24
CA ARG A 71 -6.95 -5.95 -13.16
C ARG A 71 -5.99 -6.47 -12.12
N ASP A 72 -5.31 -7.56 -12.44
CA ASP A 72 -4.61 -8.38 -11.46
C ASP A 72 -3.12 -8.44 -11.83
N GLY A 73 -2.22 -8.64 -10.86
CA GLY A 73 -0.82 -8.87 -11.23
C GLY A 73 0.21 -9.05 -10.12
N TYR A 74 1.41 -9.42 -10.57
CA TYR A 74 2.58 -9.65 -9.72
C TYR A 74 3.76 -8.84 -10.26
N PHE A 75 4.49 -8.15 -9.38
CA PHE A 75 5.75 -7.53 -9.77
C PHE A 75 6.83 -7.48 -8.69
N THR A 76 8.10 -7.59 -9.12
CA THR A 76 9.25 -7.61 -8.22
C THR A 76 9.69 -6.19 -7.83
N VAL A 77 9.79 -5.27 -8.80
CA VAL A 77 10.09 -3.85 -8.54
C VAL A 77 9.18 -2.96 -9.39
N GLY A 78 8.46 -1.98 -8.84
CA GLY A 78 7.64 -1.12 -9.71
C GLY A 78 6.52 -0.30 -9.09
N SER A 79 5.42 -0.14 -9.83
CA SER A 79 4.16 0.36 -9.28
C SER A 79 2.93 -0.20 -9.99
N MET A 80 1.81 -0.33 -9.27
CA MET A 80 0.53 -0.79 -9.84
C MET A 80 -0.65 0.11 -9.51
N SER A 81 -1.60 0.16 -10.45
CA SER A 81 -2.93 0.74 -10.27
C SER A 81 -3.95 -0.15 -10.97
N GLY A 82 -4.82 -0.84 -10.21
CA GLY A 82 -5.69 -1.88 -10.75
C GLY A 82 -6.76 -2.35 -9.77
N ARG A 83 -6.92 -3.67 -9.63
CA ARG A 83 -7.78 -4.30 -8.61
C ARG A 83 -6.95 -5.03 -7.56
N ASP A 84 -6.23 -6.07 -7.97
CA ASP A 84 -5.70 -7.07 -7.04
C ASP A 84 -4.19 -7.26 -7.28
N GLY A 85 -3.34 -6.83 -6.34
CA GLY A 85 -1.92 -6.58 -6.59
C GLY A 85 -0.94 -7.25 -5.62
N TYR A 86 0.11 -7.89 -6.14
CA TYR A 86 1.30 -8.26 -5.37
C TYR A 86 2.55 -7.52 -5.83
N CYS A 87 3.26 -6.91 -4.87
CA CYS A 87 4.50 -6.17 -5.09
C CYS A 87 5.59 -6.59 -4.09
N ARG A 88 6.79 -6.90 -4.56
CA ARG A 88 7.94 -7.02 -3.64
C ARG A 88 8.50 -5.65 -3.24
N VAL A 89 8.81 -4.76 -4.18
CA VAL A 89 9.31 -3.39 -3.88
C VAL A 89 8.64 -2.35 -4.77
N GLY A 90 7.97 -1.33 -4.21
CA GLY A 90 7.28 -0.36 -5.08
C GLY A 90 6.17 0.46 -4.44
N GLY A 91 5.08 0.65 -5.18
CA GLY A 91 3.86 1.25 -4.64
C GLY A 91 2.60 0.83 -5.38
N MET A 92 1.46 0.76 -4.70
CA MET A 92 0.21 0.24 -5.25
C MET A 92 -0.99 1.13 -4.94
N SER A 93 -2.00 1.04 -5.79
CA SER A 93 -3.18 1.91 -5.79
C SER A 93 -4.37 1.16 -6.39
N CYS A 94 -4.67 0.01 -5.80
CA CYS A 94 -5.67 -0.92 -6.27
C CYS A 94 -6.80 -1.03 -5.22
N ARG A 95 -7.47 -2.18 -5.12
CA ARG A 95 -8.39 -2.48 -4.01
C ARG A 95 -7.70 -3.35 -2.97
N ASP A 96 -7.21 -4.50 -3.40
CA ASP A 96 -6.78 -5.60 -2.55
C ASP A 96 -5.27 -5.82 -2.82
N ASP A 97 -4.42 -5.27 -1.97
CA ASP A 97 -3.00 -5.02 -2.28
C ASP A 97 -2.05 -5.64 -1.22
N ASN A 98 -1.01 -6.35 -1.66
CA ASN A 98 0.03 -6.92 -0.79
C ASN A 98 1.44 -6.46 -1.22
N CYS A 99 2.12 -5.66 -0.39
CA CYS A 99 3.45 -5.12 -0.66
C CYS A 99 4.48 -5.54 0.40
N THR A 100 5.64 -6.08 -0.02
CA THR A 100 6.73 -6.33 0.94
C THR A 100 7.42 -5.02 1.37
N VAL A 101 7.81 -4.16 0.44
CA VAL A 101 8.44 -2.86 0.74
C VAL A 101 7.85 -1.75 -0.14
N GLY A 102 7.14 -0.76 0.41
CA GLY A 102 6.54 0.26 -0.45
C GLY A 102 5.58 1.30 0.14
N GLY A 103 4.74 1.86 -0.74
CA GLY A 103 3.64 2.77 -0.40
C GLY A 103 2.33 2.35 -1.06
N MET A 104 1.24 2.23 -0.31
CA MET A 104 -0.06 1.75 -0.82
C MET A 104 -1.20 2.74 -0.54
N SER A 105 -2.15 2.78 -1.48
CA SER A 105 -3.33 3.67 -1.48
C SER A 105 -4.55 2.85 -1.95
N SER A 106 -5.05 1.98 -1.10
CA SER A 106 -5.92 0.86 -1.49
C SER A 106 -7.15 0.76 -0.58
N ARG A 107 -8.04 -0.21 -0.81
CA ARG A 107 -9.14 -0.46 0.14
C ARG A 107 -8.67 -1.34 1.30
N ASP A 108 -8.05 -2.45 0.96
CA ASP A 108 -7.68 -3.55 1.83
C ASP A 108 -6.19 -3.88 1.58
N ALA A 109 -5.30 -3.37 2.43
CA ALA A 109 -3.86 -3.29 2.13
C ALA A 109 -2.96 -3.99 3.17
N TYR A 110 -2.04 -4.86 2.72
CA TYR A 110 -1.08 -5.61 3.54
C TYR A 110 0.36 -5.22 3.23
N CYS A 111 1.06 -4.62 4.20
CA CYS A 111 2.43 -4.17 4.05
C CYS A 111 3.39 -4.88 5.02
N THR A 112 4.58 -5.28 4.56
CA THR A 112 5.64 -5.66 5.51
C THR A 112 6.43 -4.44 5.98
N VAL A 113 6.92 -3.58 5.08
CA VAL A 113 7.65 -2.34 5.42
C VAL A 113 7.18 -1.20 4.53
N GLY A 114 6.56 -0.15 5.07
CA GLY A 114 6.09 0.93 4.19
C GLY A 114 5.12 1.94 4.76
N ARG A 115 4.39 2.59 3.85
CA ARG A 115 3.25 3.46 4.17
C ARG A 115 1.98 2.88 3.58
N VAL A 116 0.93 2.81 4.39
CA VAL A 116 -0.42 2.41 3.95
C VAL A 116 -1.35 3.61 4.04
N SER A 117 -2.27 3.73 3.09
CA SER A 117 -3.37 4.68 3.13
C SER A 117 -4.58 4.03 2.50
N GLY A 118 -5.79 4.29 3.01
CA GLY A 118 -6.96 3.56 2.55
C GLY A 118 -8.13 3.54 3.50
N ARG A 119 -8.87 2.42 3.47
CA ARG A 119 -9.93 2.13 4.44
C ARG A 119 -9.43 1.17 5.50
N ASP A 120 -8.93 0.01 5.08
CA ASP A 120 -8.64 -1.17 5.89
C ASP A 120 -7.19 -1.62 5.63
N GLY A 121 -6.41 -1.99 6.65
CA GLY A 121 -5.06 -2.50 6.37
C GLY A 121 -4.15 -2.86 7.53
N TYR A 122 -3.06 -3.53 7.17
CA TYR A 122 -2.03 -4.07 8.04
C TYR A 122 -0.64 -3.58 7.59
N CYS A 123 0.23 -3.18 8.51
CA CYS A 123 1.61 -2.78 8.22
C CYS A 123 2.59 -3.28 9.29
N ALA A 124 3.48 -4.23 8.98
CA ALA A 124 4.40 -4.72 10.00
C ALA A 124 5.39 -3.63 10.48
N VAL A 125 5.94 -2.80 9.58
CA VAL A 125 6.81 -1.67 9.95
C VAL A 125 6.52 -0.42 9.10
N GLY A 126 6.26 0.74 9.73
CA GLY A 126 6.25 2.04 9.06
C GLY A 126 5.13 2.98 9.52
N GLY A 127 4.07 3.13 8.72
CA GLY A 127 2.93 3.95 9.13
C GLY A 127 1.70 3.86 8.23
N MET A 128 0.55 4.27 8.75
CA MET A 128 -0.76 4.09 8.11
C MET A 128 -1.64 5.35 8.15
N SER A 129 -2.60 5.45 7.23
CA SER A 129 -3.57 6.56 7.11
C SER A 129 -4.90 6.00 6.63
N ASN A 130 -5.59 5.30 7.53
CA ASN A 130 -6.70 4.39 7.26
C ASN A 130 -7.97 4.80 8.03
N HIS A 131 -9.08 4.09 7.85
CA HIS A 131 -10.15 4.12 8.85
C HIS A 131 -9.83 3.14 9.97
N ASP A 132 -9.62 1.88 9.56
CA ASP A 132 -9.46 0.71 10.42
C ASP A 132 -8.05 0.13 10.11
N GLY A 133 -7.16 -0.02 11.09
CA GLY A 133 -5.79 -0.49 10.76
C GLY A 133 -4.90 -0.98 11.89
N TYR A 134 -4.02 -1.94 11.57
CA TYR A 134 -3.06 -2.56 12.51
C TYR A 134 -1.60 -2.34 12.08
N CYS A 135 -0.73 -1.84 12.98
CA CYS A 135 0.70 -1.67 12.70
C CYS A 135 1.60 -2.33 13.75
N THR A 136 2.50 -3.25 13.39
CA THR A 136 3.37 -3.87 14.43
C THR A 136 4.38 -2.86 14.98
N VAL A 137 5.06 -2.09 14.12
CA VAL A 137 6.01 -1.04 14.52
C VAL A 137 5.82 0.21 13.67
N GLY A 138 5.18 1.26 14.18
CA GLY A 138 4.95 2.47 13.39
C GLY A 138 3.91 3.44 13.94
N HIS A 139 3.49 4.35 13.06
CA HIS A 139 2.48 5.36 13.38
C HIS A 139 1.15 5.11 12.67
N VAL A 140 0.05 5.19 13.41
CA VAL A 140 -1.31 5.01 12.86
C VAL A 140 -2.03 6.34 12.87
N LEU A 141 -2.52 6.78 11.71
CA LEU A 141 -3.48 7.87 11.59
C LEU A 141 -4.80 7.28 11.11
N GLY A 142 -5.91 7.53 11.82
CA GLY A 142 -7.20 6.99 11.39
C GLY A 142 -8.36 7.21 12.36
N ARG A 143 -9.33 6.29 12.35
CA ARG A 143 -10.37 6.23 13.39
C ARG A 143 -9.95 5.25 14.46
N ASP A 144 -9.84 3.98 14.07
CA ASP A 144 -9.80 2.84 14.99
C ASP A 144 -8.59 1.95 14.63
N GLY A 145 -7.75 1.55 15.61
CA GLY A 145 -6.51 0.86 15.24
C GLY A 145 -5.69 0.15 16.31
N TYR A 146 -4.93 -0.85 15.84
CA TYR A 146 -3.96 -1.64 16.60
C TYR A 146 -2.56 -1.09 16.36
N TYR A 147 -1.72 -1.00 17.41
CA TYR A 147 -0.27 -1.07 17.20
C TYR A 147 0.51 -1.70 18.36
N ALA A 148 1.61 -2.39 18.05
CA ALA A 148 2.46 -3.00 19.08
C ALA A 148 3.59 -2.06 19.54
N VAL A 149 4.21 -1.29 18.65
CA VAL A 149 5.23 -0.28 19.00
C VAL A 149 5.02 1.00 18.20
N GLY A 150 4.94 2.18 18.84
CA GLY A 150 4.94 3.48 18.15
C GLY A 150 3.92 4.50 18.68
N GLY A 151 2.96 4.94 17.86
CA GLY A 151 1.94 5.89 18.33
C GLY A 151 0.79 6.15 17.35
N MET A 152 -0.44 6.27 17.86
CA MET A 152 -1.64 6.53 17.06
C MET A 152 -2.22 7.94 17.29
N SER A 153 -2.79 8.53 16.24
CA SER A 153 -3.75 9.63 16.35
C SER A 153 -5.06 9.28 15.63
N GLY A 154 -6.19 9.49 16.30
CA GLY A 154 -7.50 8.99 15.88
C GLY A 154 -8.56 9.06 16.97
N ARG A 155 -9.53 8.13 16.95
CA ARG A 155 -10.65 8.07 17.92
C ARG A 155 -10.47 6.97 18.96
N VAL A 156 -10.29 5.73 18.51
CA VAL A 156 -10.15 4.54 19.36
C VAL A 156 -8.82 3.86 19.05
N SER A 157 -8.03 3.47 20.05
CA SER A 157 -6.75 2.79 19.80
C SER A 157 -6.33 1.82 20.88
N TYR A 158 -5.48 0.86 20.51
CA TYR A 158 -4.84 -0.04 21.47
C TYR A 158 -3.36 -0.27 21.15
N CYS A 159 -2.56 -0.19 22.21
CA CYS A 159 -1.11 -0.01 22.18
C CYS A 159 -0.43 -1.00 23.13
N ALA A 160 0.60 -1.73 22.66
CA ALA A 160 1.49 -2.43 23.58
C ALA A 160 2.60 -1.51 24.11
N VAL A 161 3.34 -0.79 23.25
CA VAL A 161 4.40 0.15 23.65
C VAL A 161 4.33 1.45 22.84
N GLY A 162 4.12 2.60 23.48
CA GLY A 162 4.06 3.87 22.72
C GLY A 162 3.30 5.03 23.33
N GLY A 163 2.99 6.03 22.49
CA GLY A 163 2.24 7.24 22.84
C GLY A 163 0.92 7.35 22.05
N ILE A 164 -0.20 7.44 22.77
CA ILE A 164 -1.56 7.55 22.23
C ILE A 164 -1.99 9.03 22.18
N TRP A 165 -2.59 9.47 21.07
CA TRP A 165 -3.15 10.82 20.85
C TRP A 165 -4.59 10.75 20.30
N VAL A 166 -5.52 10.29 21.13
CA VAL A 166 -6.91 9.93 20.75
C VAL A 166 -7.94 10.36 21.81
N HIS A 167 -9.24 10.11 21.56
CA HIS A 167 -10.30 10.31 22.56
C HIS A 167 -10.50 9.11 23.52
N ASP A 168 -10.40 7.87 23.04
CA ASP A 168 -10.47 6.63 23.83
C ASP A 168 -9.33 5.66 23.44
N GLY A 169 -8.68 5.01 24.42
CA GLY A 169 -7.63 4.04 24.08
C GLY A 169 -6.88 3.39 25.23
N TYR A 170 -6.33 2.22 24.93
CA TYR A 170 -5.81 1.26 25.90
C TYR A 170 -4.31 1.01 25.67
N SER A 171 -3.48 1.18 26.70
CA SER A 171 -2.03 0.96 26.65
C SER A 171 -1.57 -0.03 27.72
N THR A 172 -0.69 -0.98 27.38
CA THR A 172 -0.03 -1.81 28.41
C THR A 172 1.26 -1.18 28.94
N VAL A 173 2.13 -0.62 28.08
CA VAL A 173 3.37 0.08 28.48
C VAL A 173 3.58 1.36 27.66
N GLY A 174 2.81 2.41 27.96
CA GLY A 174 2.83 3.68 27.21
C GLY A 174 3.19 4.92 28.03
N VAL A 175 3.71 5.94 27.34
CA VAL A 175 3.82 7.32 27.87
C VAL A 175 2.61 8.11 27.39
N CYS A 176 1.56 8.11 28.21
CA CYS A 176 0.30 8.79 27.90
C CYS A 176 0.40 10.29 28.23
N GLN A 177 0.77 11.13 27.27
CA GLN A 177 1.02 12.54 27.53
C GLN A 177 -0.25 13.41 27.43
N ALA A 178 -0.87 13.64 28.59
CA ALA A 178 -1.82 14.72 28.92
C ALA A 178 -3.04 14.94 27.98
N MET A 179 -4.23 14.51 28.45
CA MET A 179 -5.50 15.03 27.94
C MET A 179 -5.73 16.47 28.44
N THR A 180 -5.88 17.43 27.54
CA THR A 180 -6.30 18.80 27.88
C THR A 180 -7.82 18.89 27.88
N VAL A 181 -8.44 18.97 29.06
CA VAL A 181 -9.89 19.17 29.20
C VAL A 181 -10.18 20.67 29.35
N THR A 182 -10.86 21.26 28.38
CA THR A 182 -11.44 22.60 28.47
C THR A 182 -12.89 22.49 28.95
N VAL A 183 -13.13 22.75 30.24
CA VAL A 183 -14.49 22.86 30.79
C VAL A 183 -14.92 24.32 30.70
N GLU A 184 -15.98 24.61 29.95
CA GLU A 184 -16.68 25.89 30.03
C GLU A 184 -17.84 25.76 31.03
N TRP A 185 -17.90 26.69 31.98
CA TRP A 185 -18.98 26.80 32.96
C TRP A 185 -19.64 28.18 32.78
N GLU A 186 -20.97 28.26 32.85
CA GLU A 186 -21.69 29.53 32.77
C GLU A 186 -21.45 30.39 34.02
N GLY A 187 -20.34 31.15 34.01
CA GLY A 187 -19.95 32.08 35.06
C GLY A 187 -18.49 31.92 35.51
N CYS A 188 -17.67 32.92 35.18
CA CYS A 188 -16.29 33.13 35.65
C CYS A 188 -15.20 32.12 35.19
N GLN A 189 -14.46 32.55 34.15
CA GLN A 189 -13.09 32.17 33.77
C GLN A 189 -12.83 30.72 33.28
N THR A 190 -12.17 30.62 32.13
CA THR A 190 -11.68 29.37 31.54
C THR A 190 -10.50 28.80 32.35
N VAL A 191 -10.72 27.69 33.07
CA VAL A 191 -9.67 27.02 33.83
C VAL A 191 -9.07 25.88 33.02
N THR A 192 -7.83 26.06 32.54
CA THR A 192 -7.07 25.01 31.84
C THR A 192 -6.37 24.12 32.87
N VAL A 193 -6.78 22.85 32.99
CA VAL A 193 -6.12 21.86 33.87
C VAL A 193 -5.30 20.89 33.03
N THR A 194 -3.98 20.91 33.20
CA THR A 194 -3.05 19.95 32.58
C THR A 194 -2.62 18.91 33.61
N VAL A 195 -3.18 17.70 33.52
CA VAL A 195 -2.75 16.57 34.37
C VAL A 195 -1.59 15.84 33.69
N GLN A 196 -0.48 15.68 34.40
CA GLN A 196 0.64 14.81 34.01
C GLN A 196 0.76 13.66 35.00
N TRP A 197 1.05 12.47 34.49
CA TRP A 197 1.35 11.27 35.28
C TRP A 197 2.52 10.53 34.62
N GLU A 198 3.48 10.05 35.41
CA GLU A 198 4.56 9.21 34.92
C GLU A 198 4.46 7.79 35.49
N VAL A 199 4.84 6.82 34.66
CA VAL A 199 4.93 5.38 34.96
C VAL A 199 3.60 4.72 35.38
N CYS A 200 2.92 4.13 34.40
CA CYS A 200 1.93 3.09 34.64
C CYS A 200 2.58 1.70 34.63
N ARG A 201 2.34 0.90 35.68
CA ARG A 201 2.32 -0.57 35.61
C ARG A 201 0.85 -0.98 35.64
N ASP A 202 0.41 -1.81 34.69
CA ASP A 202 -0.90 -2.47 34.62
C ASP A 202 -2.06 -1.72 35.28
N VAL A 203 -2.53 -0.65 34.62
CA VAL A 203 -3.74 0.07 35.01
C VAL A 203 -4.83 -0.20 33.97
N MET A 204 -5.82 -1.02 34.31
CA MET A 204 -7.07 -1.04 33.54
C MET A 204 -7.84 0.25 33.83
N VAL A 205 -7.94 1.12 32.82
CA VAL A 205 -8.85 2.27 32.84
C VAL A 205 -10.05 1.90 31.98
N THR A 206 -11.23 1.87 32.62
CA THR A 206 -12.54 1.81 31.95
C THR A 206 -13.29 3.09 32.30
N VAL A 207 -13.83 3.77 31.30
CA VAL A 207 -14.63 5.01 31.43
C VAL A 207 -16.00 4.77 30.80
#